data_AF-A0A3S4GGW0-F1
#
_entry.id   AF-A0A3S4GGW0-F1
#
_cell.length_a   1.000
_cell.length_b   1.000
_cell.length_c   1.000
_cell.angle_alpha   90.00
_cell.angle_beta   90.00
_cell.angle_gamma   90.00
#
_symmetry.space_group_name_H-M   'P 1'
#
loop_
_entity.id
_entity.type
_entity.pdbx_description
1 polymer ?
#
loop_
_entity_poly.entity_id
_entity_poly.type
_entity_poly.pdbx_seq_one_letter_code
_entity_poly.pdbx_strand_id
1 'polypeptide(L)'
;METKDLIVIGGGINGAGIAADAAGRGLSVLMLEARDLACATSSASSKLIHGGLRYLEHYEFRLVSEALAEREVLLKMAPHIAFPMRFRLPHRPHLRPAWMIRIGLFMYDHLGKRTSLPGSTGLRFGAESVLKPEIVRGFEYSDCWVDDARLVLANAQMVVRKGGEVRTRTRAISAKRGEWPVGGGSGRY
;
A
#
# COMPACT_ATOMS: atom_id res chain seq x y z
N MET A 1 0.06 13.12 31.57
CA MET A 1 -0.17 13.01 30.11
C MET A 1 -1.60 13.41 29.88
N GLU A 2 -1.81 14.34 28.97
CA GLU A 2 -3.15 14.71 28.50
C GLU A 2 -3.81 13.51 27.80
N THR A 3 -5.12 13.35 27.98
CA THR A 3 -5.92 12.32 27.29
C THR A 3 -5.80 12.53 25.78
N LYS A 4 -5.53 11.45 25.03
CA LYS A 4 -5.48 11.46 23.56
C LYS A 4 -6.81 10.98 22.98
N ASP A 5 -7.22 11.56 21.87
CA ASP A 5 -8.41 11.12 21.12
C ASP A 5 -8.19 9.74 20.51
N LEU A 6 -6.97 9.47 20.01
CA LEU A 6 -6.61 8.18 19.42
C LEU A 6 -5.17 7.77 19.75
N ILE A 7 -5.02 6.54 20.21
CA ILE A 7 -3.72 5.87 20.31
C ILE A 7 -3.66 4.76 19.26
N VAL A 8 -2.64 4.78 18.40
CA VAL A 8 -2.38 3.77 17.39
C VAL A 8 -1.19 2.91 17.82
N ILE A 9 -1.38 1.59 17.90
CA ILE A 9 -0.33 0.64 18.29
C ILE A 9 0.19 -0.07 17.02
N GLY A 10 1.46 0.15 16.69
CA GLY A 10 2.17 -0.42 15.55
C GLY A 10 2.55 0.64 14.51
N GLY A 11 3.85 0.75 14.23
CA GLY A 11 4.45 1.68 13.27
C GLY A 11 4.75 1.05 11.90
N GLY A 12 3.92 0.11 11.46
CA GLY A 12 3.90 -0.36 10.07
C GLY A 12 3.06 0.54 9.15
N ILE A 13 2.92 0.18 7.88
CA ILE A 13 2.22 1.02 6.88
C ILE A 13 0.76 1.32 7.26
N ASN A 14 0.03 0.33 7.77
CA ASN A 14 -1.36 0.51 8.18
C ASN A 14 -1.47 1.46 9.38
N GLY A 15 -0.67 1.25 10.43
CA GLY A 15 -0.70 2.10 11.62
C GLY A 15 -0.27 3.53 11.33
N ALA A 16 0.81 3.71 10.55
CA ALA A 16 1.27 5.03 10.16
C ALA A 16 0.24 5.77 9.28
N GLY A 17 -0.39 5.08 8.32
CA GLY A 17 -1.44 5.67 7.49
C GLY A 17 -2.68 6.07 8.29
N ILE A 18 -3.16 5.20 9.18
CA ILE A 18 -4.30 5.49 10.07
C ILE A 18 -3.99 6.69 10.97
N ALA A 19 -2.80 6.72 11.58
CA ALA A 19 -2.39 7.81 12.45
C ALA A 19 -2.28 9.15 11.68
N ALA A 20 -1.75 9.11 10.45
CA ALA A 20 -1.59 10.30 9.60
C ALA A 20 -2.95 10.87 9.18
N ASP A 21 -3.90 10.00 8.78
CA ASP A 21 -5.26 10.41 8.46
C ASP A 21 -5.96 11.00 9.70
N ALA A 22 -5.96 10.28 10.82
CA ALA A 22 -6.58 10.73 12.07
C ALA A 22 -6.06 12.10 12.55
N ALA A 23 -4.73 12.31 12.52
CA ALA A 23 -4.14 13.61 12.83
C ALA A 23 -4.52 14.67 11.79
N GLY A 24 -4.59 14.30 10.51
CA GLY A 24 -5.08 15.15 9.43
C GLY A 24 -6.53 15.61 9.59
N ARG A 25 -7.35 14.86 10.35
CA ARG A 25 -8.73 15.21 10.74
C ARG A 25 -8.83 16.01 12.04
N GLY A 26 -7.70 16.40 12.64
CA GLY A 26 -7.65 17.26 13.82
C GLY A 26 -7.70 16.52 15.16
N LEU A 27 -7.57 15.19 15.17
CA LEU A 27 -7.52 14.42 16.41
C LEU A 27 -6.14 14.53 17.09
N SER A 28 -6.12 14.52 18.42
CA SER A 28 -4.89 14.36 19.19
C SER A 28 -4.43 12.89 19.16
N VAL A 29 -3.48 12.59 18.26
CA VAL A 29 -3.02 11.22 17.98
C VAL A 29 -1.67 10.93 18.64
N LEU A 30 -1.53 9.72 19.20
CA LEU A 30 -0.24 9.13 19.59
C LEU A 30 -0.04 7.78 18.89
N MET A 31 1.03 7.64 18.12
CA MET A 31 1.44 6.36 17.52
C MET A 31 2.62 5.76 18.29
N LEU A 32 2.51 4.49 18.68
CA LEU A 32 3.54 3.73 19.41
C LEU A 32 4.10 2.60 18.54
N GLU A 33 5.41 2.51 18.43
CA GLU A 33 6.13 1.42 17.76
C GLU A 33 7.13 0.78 18.73
N ALA A 34 7.07 -0.54 18.87
CA ALA A 34 7.87 -1.30 19.82
C ALA A 34 9.36 -1.33 19.49
N ARG A 35 9.73 -1.17 18.21
CA ARG A 35 11.12 -1.15 17.72
C ARG A 35 11.37 0.09 16.87
N ASP A 36 11.36 -0.06 15.56
CA ASP A 36 11.61 1.01 14.60
C ASP A 36 10.49 1.03 13.57
N LEU A 37 10.31 2.16 12.90
CA LEU A 37 9.29 2.29 11.86
C LEU A 37 9.53 1.26 10.75
N ALA A 38 8.44 0.66 10.26
CA ALA A 38 8.45 -0.35 9.21
C ALA A 38 9.21 -1.66 9.52
N CYS A 39 9.70 -1.91 10.74
CA CYS A 39 10.68 -2.98 11.04
C CYS A 39 10.25 -4.44 10.81
N ALA A 40 9.03 -4.68 10.33
CA ALA A 40 8.46 -6.01 10.11
C ALA A 40 7.97 -6.15 8.66
N THR A 41 6.71 -6.51 8.44
CA THR A 41 6.17 -6.79 7.11
C THR A 41 6.30 -5.60 6.15
N SER A 42 6.20 -4.36 6.65
CA SER A 42 6.24 -3.14 5.83
C SER A 42 7.62 -2.77 5.27
N SER A 43 8.69 -3.50 5.60
CA SER A 43 9.99 -3.40 4.94
C SER A 43 10.39 -4.68 4.17
N ALA A 44 9.55 -5.72 4.26
CA ALA A 44 9.82 -7.06 3.71
C ALA A 44 8.86 -7.40 2.55
N SER A 45 8.32 -6.38 1.88
CA SER A 45 7.45 -6.58 0.72
C SER A 45 8.25 -6.76 -0.57
N SER A 46 7.56 -7.13 -1.66
CA SER A 46 8.11 -7.05 -3.02
C SER A 46 8.31 -5.62 -3.52
N LYS A 47 7.96 -4.61 -2.73
CA LYS A 47 8.10 -3.17 -3.03
C LYS A 47 7.26 -2.73 -4.24
N LEU A 48 6.08 -3.32 -4.38
CA LEU A 48 5.16 -3.07 -5.49
C LEU A 48 3.86 -2.42 -5.01
N ILE A 49 3.43 -1.38 -5.70
CA ILE A 49 2.03 -0.94 -5.67
C ILE A 49 1.39 -1.55 -6.90
N HIS A 50 0.68 -2.65 -6.69
CA HIS A 50 0.13 -3.45 -7.77
C HIS A 50 -1.34 -3.81 -7.53
N GLY A 51 -2.12 -3.89 -8.60
CA GLY A 51 -3.53 -4.31 -8.54
C GLY A 51 -3.74 -5.80 -8.28
N GLY A 52 -2.67 -6.59 -8.15
CA GLY A 52 -2.77 -8.04 -7.93
C GLY A 52 -3.31 -8.86 -9.10
N LEU A 53 -2.63 -8.87 -10.26
CA LEU A 53 -3.08 -9.58 -11.48
C LEU A 53 -3.52 -11.03 -11.23
N ARG A 54 -2.80 -11.77 -10.40
CA ARG A 54 -3.12 -13.17 -10.05
C ARG A 54 -4.47 -13.33 -9.33
N TYR A 55 -4.95 -12.30 -8.64
CA TYR A 55 -6.19 -12.37 -7.86
C TYR A 55 -7.44 -12.32 -8.74
N LEU A 56 -7.32 -11.93 -10.02
CA LEU A 56 -8.40 -12.04 -10.99
C LEU A 56 -8.88 -13.48 -11.19
N GLU A 57 -7.99 -14.47 -11.08
CA GLU A 57 -8.35 -15.89 -11.16
C GLU A 57 -9.16 -16.37 -9.96
N HIS A 58 -9.13 -15.61 -8.87
CA HIS A 58 -9.91 -15.86 -7.65
C HIS A 58 -11.13 -14.95 -7.54
N TYR A 59 -11.47 -14.20 -8.59
CA TYR A 59 -12.64 -13.31 -8.65
C TYR A 59 -12.64 -12.19 -7.59
N GLU A 60 -11.46 -11.80 -7.09
CA GLU A 60 -11.27 -10.72 -6.10
C GLU A 60 -11.40 -9.33 -6.74
N PHE A 61 -12.47 -9.10 -7.52
CA PHE A 61 -12.62 -7.91 -8.36
C PHE A 61 -12.62 -6.61 -7.57
N ARG A 62 -13.22 -6.60 -6.38
CA ARG A 62 -13.25 -5.41 -5.51
C ARG A 62 -11.83 -5.00 -5.11
N LEU A 63 -11.04 -5.96 -4.60
CA LEU A 63 -9.65 -5.74 -4.21
C LEU A 63 -8.82 -5.26 -5.41
N VAL A 64 -8.95 -5.94 -6.55
CA VAL A 64 -8.19 -5.60 -7.76
C VAL A 64 -8.56 -4.19 -8.24
N SER A 65 -9.85 -3.86 -8.32
CA SER A 65 -10.31 -2.53 -8.76
C SER A 65 -9.80 -1.42 -7.84
N GLU A 66 -9.93 -1.59 -6.52
CA GLU A 66 -9.46 -0.63 -5.52
C GLU A 66 -7.93 -0.43 -5.63
N ALA A 67 -7.17 -1.53 -5.62
CA ALA A 67 -5.71 -1.47 -5.71
C ALA A 67 -5.22 -0.89 -7.05
N LEU A 68 -5.91 -1.16 -8.16
CA LEU A 68 -5.56 -0.58 -9.47
C LEU A 68 -5.75 0.94 -9.50
N ALA A 69 -6.82 1.45 -8.87
CA ALA A 69 -7.11 2.88 -8.80
C ALA A 69 -6.15 3.61 -7.86
N GLU A 70 -5.82 3.03 -6.69
CA GLU A 70 -4.92 3.63 -5.71
C GLU A 70 -3.48 3.82 -6.19
N ARG A 71 -3.03 3.09 -7.23
CA ARG A 71 -1.71 3.30 -7.84
C ARG A 71 -1.47 4.74 -8.26
N GLU A 72 -2.43 5.33 -8.95
CA GLU A 72 -2.32 6.70 -9.48
C GLU A 72 -2.39 7.75 -8.35
N VAL A 73 -3.10 7.43 -7.27
CA VAL A 73 -3.16 8.27 -6.06
C VAL A 73 -1.79 8.27 -5.38
N LEU A 74 -1.23 7.08 -5.12
CA LEU A 74 0.05 6.94 -4.43
C LEU A 74 1.23 7.48 -5.25
N LEU A 75 1.20 7.35 -6.58
CA LEU A 75 2.18 7.98 -7.47
C LEU A 75 2.19 9.51 -7.31
N LYS A 76 1.02 10.13 -7.12
CA LYS A 76 0.91 11.59 -6.90
C LYS A 76 1.29 11.99 -5.47
N MET A 77 0.95 11.16 -4.48
CA MET A 77 1.25 11.44 -3.07
C MET A 77 2.74 11.32 -2.75
N ALA A 78 3.44 10.36 -3.35
CA ALA A 78 4.83 10.06 -3.02
C ALA A 78 5.74 9.88 -4.27
N PRO A 79 5.77 10.85 -5.22
CA PRO A 79 6.48 10.70 -6.50
C PRO A 79 8.00 10.57 -6.38
N HIS A 80 8.56 10.91 -5.22
CA HIS A 80 10.00 10.82 -4.92
C HIS A 80 10.44 9.39 -4.54
N ILE A 81 9.49 8.50 -4.23
CA ILE A 81 9.76 7.10 -3.84
C ILE A 81 8.85 6.08 -4.53
N ALA A 82 7.81 6.52 -5.23
CA ALA A 82 6.92 5.67 -6.02
C ALA A 82 6.98 6.09 -7.50
N PHE A 83 7.15 5.11 -8.40
CA PHE A 83 7.24 5.38 -9.84
C PHE A 83 6.68 4.23 -10.69
N PRO A 84 6.23 4.50 -11.94
CA PRO A 84 5.75 3.48 -12.85
C PRO A 84 6.83 2.44 -13.19
N MET A 85 6.42 1.17 -13.33
CA MET A 85 7.27 0.06 -13.72
C MET A 85 6.54 -0.85 -14.72
N ARG A 86 7.28 -1.33 -15.73
CA ARG A 86 6.77 -2.27 -16.74
C ARG A 86 7.10 -3.70 -16.37
N PHE A 87 6.10 -4.57 -16.40
CA PHE A 87 6.20 -5.98 -16.06
C PHE A 87 6.07 -6.83 -17.31
N ARG A 88 7.06 -7.68 -17.57
CA ARG A 88 7.04 -8.63 -18.68
C ARG A 88 6.59 -10.00 -18.18
N LEU A 89 5.55 -10.54 -18.81
CA LEU A 89 4.98 -11.86 -18.54
C LEU A 89 5.30 -12.81 -19.72
N PRO A 90 6.38 -13.62 -19.62
CA PRO A 90 6.67 -14.69 -20.56
C PRO A 90 5.49 -15.64 -20.74
N HIS A 91 5.07 -15.92 -21.97
CA HIS A 91 3.92 -16.77 -22.23
C HIS A 91 4.31 -18.25 -22.11
N ARG A 92 3.63 -18.98 -21.21
CA ARG A 92 3.73 -20.43 -21.05
C ARG A 92 2.35 -21.07 -21.36
N PRO A 93 2.09 -21.51 -22.60
CA PRO A 93 0.75 -21.91 -23.04
C PRO A 93 0.17 -23.12 -22.29
N HIS A 94 1.01 -24.02 -21.80
CA HIS A 94 0.59 -25.19 -21.01
C HIS A 94 0.14 -24.84 -19.58
N LEU A 95 0.50 -23.65 -19.07
CA LEU A 95 0.02 -23.17 -17.77
C LEU A 95 -1.24 -22.31 -17.94
N ARG A 96 -1.19 -21.34 -18.86
CA ARG A 96 -2.28 -20.41 -19.12
C ARG A 96 -2.40 -20.12 -20.63
N PRO A 97 -3.57 -20.33 -21.24
CA PRO A 97 -3.76 -20.08 -22.66
C PRO A 97 -3.73 -18.57 -22.95
N ALA A 98 -3.27 -18.20 -24.15
CA ALA A 98 -3.06 -16.79 -24.51
C ALA A 98 -4.35 -15.94 -24.45
N TRP A 99 -5.50 -16.53 -24.78
CA TRP A 99 -6.78 -15.82 -24.75
C TRP A 99 -7.16 -15.39 -23.32
N MET A 100 -6.88 -16.24 -22.33
CA MET A 100 -7.17 -15.95 -20.92
C MET A 100 -6.31 -14.79 -20.42
N ILE A 101 -5.02 -14.79 -20.73
CA ILE A 101 -4.11 -13.70 -20.36
C ILE A 101 -4.57 -12.38 -20.98
N ARG A 102 -5.02 -12.39 -22.25
CA ARG A 102 -5.51 -11.19 -22.92
C ARG A 102 -6.76 -10.62 -22.25
N ILE A 103 -7.70 -11.47 -21.83
CA ILE A 103 -8.89 -11.03 -21.08
C ILE A 103 -8.47 -10.48 -19.72
N GLY A 104 -7.59 -11.18 -18.99
CA GLY A 104 -7.09 -10.72 -17.69
C GLY A 104 -6.40 -9.35 -17.78
N LEU A 105 -5.55 -9.14 -18.78
CA LEU A 105 -4.89 -7.85 -19.02
C LEU A 105 -5.87 -6.75 -19.43
N PHE A 106 -6.89 -7.08 -20.24
CA PHE A 106 -7.97 -6.14 -20.53
C PHE A 106 -8.69 -5.70 -19.26
N MET A 107 -9.05 -6.64 -18.38
CA MET A 107 -9.65 -6.30 -17.08
C MET A 107 -8.70 -5.45 -16.23
N TYR A 108 -7.41 -5.82 -16.18
CA TYR A 108 -6.39 -5.09 -15.43
C TYR A 108 -6.19 -3.64 -15.90
N ASP A 109 -6.34 -3.40 -17.20
CA ASP A 109 -6.23 -2.07 -17.80
C ASP A 109 -7.46 -1.17 -17.54
N HIS A 110 -8.63 -1.75 -17.20
CA HIS A 110 -9.92 -1.06 -17.19
C HIS A 110 -10.74 -1.17 -15.88
N LEU A 111 -10.40 -2.08 -14.97
CA LEU A 111 -11.11 -2.22 -13.67
C LEU A 111 -10.84 -1.08 -12.71
N GLY A 112 -9.68 -0.40 -12.83
CA GLY A 112 -9.36 0.81 -12.10
C GLY A 112 -9.27 2.00 -13.04
N LYS A 113 -9.49 3.21 -12.52
CA LYS A 113 -9.35 4.44 -13.32
C LYS A 113 -7.87 4.71 -13.61
N ARG A 114 -7.37 4.25 -14.76
CA ARG A 114 -6.01 4.50 -15.24
C ARG A 114 -5.93 5.87 -15.92
N THR A 115 -5.04 6.75 -15.44
CA THR A 115 -4.90 8.12 -15.98
C THR A 115 -3.57 8.40 -16.64
N SER A 116 -2.48 7.76 -16.20
CA SER A 116 -1.12 8.05 -16.68
C SER A 116 -0.32 6.79 -17.05
N LEU A 117 -0.60 5.64 -16.42
CA LEU A 117 0.13 4.41 -16.68
C LEU A 117 -0.10 3.90 -18.12
N PRO A 118 0.91 3.47 -18.88
CA PRO A 118 0.72 2.87 -20.21
C PRO A 118 -0.11 1.58 -20.18
N GLY A 119 -0.87 1.30 -21.24
CA GLY A 119 -1.67 0.07 -21.37
C GLY A 119 -0.84 -1.20 -21.60
N SER A 120 -1.51 -2.35 -21.60
CA SER A 120 -0.87 -3.63 -21.90
C SER A 120 -0.51 -3.80 -23.39
N THR A 121 0.55 -4.54 -23.67
CA THR A 121 1.05 -4.81 -25.02
C THR A 121 1.50 -6.27 -25.17
N GLY A 122 1.51 -6.78 -26.40
CA GLY A 122 2.11 -8.08 -26.70
C GLY A 122 3.61 -7.95 -26.99
N LEU A 123 4.39 -8.96 -26.60
CA LEU A 123 5.83 -9.03 -26.87
C LEU A 123 6.20 -10.25 -27.71
N ARG A 124 7.27 -10.09 -28.50
CA ARG A 124 7.99 -11.16 -29.18
C ARG A 124 9.43 -11.18 -28.67
N PHE A 125 9.99 -12.37 -28.52
CA PHE A 125 11.36 -12.56 -28.06
C PHE A 125 12.14 -13.34 -29.11
N GLY A 126 13.29 -12.81 -29.53
CA GLY A 126 14.22 -13.44 -30.46
C GLY A 126 15.42 -14.06 -29.75
N ALA A 127 16.43 -14.50 -30.52
CA ALA A 127 17.63 -15.16 -30.01
C ALA A 127 18.45 -14.31 -29.03
N GLU A 128 18.47 -12.98 -29.20
CA GLU A 128 19.18 -12.03 -28.34
C GLU A 128 18.40 -11.63 -27.07
N SER A 129 17.25 -12.24 -26.82
CA SER A 129 16.48 -12.01 -25.60
C SER A 129 17.20 -12.57 -24.38
N VAL A 130 17.02 -11.95 -23.21
CA VAL A 130 17.49 -12.48 -21.91
C VAL A 130 16.76 -13.75 -21.47
N LEU A 131 15.73 -14.17 -22.22
CA LEU A 131 14.93 -15.35 -21.94
C LEU A 131 15.49 -16.57 -22.67
N LYS A 132 15.17 -17.77 -22.17
CA LYS A 132 15.53 -19.00 -22.86
C LYS A 132 14.88 -19.06 -24.27
N PRO A 133 15.56 -19.61 -25.29
CA PRO A 133 15.12 -19.56 -26.69
C PRO A 133 13.73 -20.14 -26.96
N GLU A 134 13.26 -21.09 -26.15
CA GLU A 134 11.92 -21.68 -26.30
C GLU A 134 10.77 -20.71 -25.97
N ILE A 135 11.05 -19.57 -25.32
CA ILE A 135 10.07 -18.55 -24.99
C ILE A 135 10.09 -17.45 -26.06
N VAL A 136 9.19 -17.57 -27.04
CA VAL A 136 9.12 -16.64 -28.19
C VAL A 136 8.05 -15.54 -28.09
N ARG A 137 7.20 -15.61 -27.06
CA ARG A 137 6.06 -14.69 -26.87
C ARG A 137 5.93 -14.28 -25.40
N GLY A 138 5.45 -13.06 -25.17
CA GLY A 138 5.01 -12.60 -23.85
C GLY A 138 4.01 -11.46 -23.95
N PHE A 139 3.75 -10.86 -22.80
CA PHE A 139 2.94 -9.66 -22.66
C PHE A 139 3.67 -8.67 -21.75
N GLU A 140 3.37 -7.39 -21.87
CA GLU A 140 3.89 -6.35 -20.99
C GLU A 140 2.76 -5.47 -20.48
N TYR A 141 2.78 -5.11 -19.20
CA TYR A 141 1.77 -4.27 -18.57
C TYR A 141 2.39 -3.34 -17.52
N SER A 142 1.62 -2.38 -17.02
CA SER A 142 2.08 -1.40 -16.02
C SER A 142 1.61 -1.75 -14.62
N ASP A 143 2.52 -1.55 -13.66
CA ASP A 143 2.26 -1.40 -12.23
C ASP A 143 3.24 -0.35 -11.69
N CYS A 144 3.37 -0.21 -10.37
CA CYS A 144 4.34 0.73 -9.79
C CYS A 144 5.26 0.03 -8.79
N TRP A 145 6.46 0.57 -8.66
CA TRP A 145 7.37 0.25 -7.56
C TRP A 145 7.31 1.34 -6.51
N VAL A 146 7.53 0.99 -5.26
CA VAL A 146 7.64 1.95 -4.15
C VAL A 146 8.68 1.50 -3.12
N ASP A 147 9.42 2.44 -2.57
CA ASP A 147 10.22 2.19 -1.37
C ASP A 147 9.27 2.03 -0.16
N ASP A 148 9.05 0.78 0.24
CA ASP A 148 8.06 0.38 1.23
C ASP A 148 8.34 0.97 2.62
N ALA A 149 9.58 0.85 3.12
CA ALA A 149 9.97 1.41 4.40
C ALA A 149 9.89 2.94 4.40
N ARG A 150 10.28 3.60 3.30
CA ARG A 150 10.19 5.07 3.20
C ARG A 150 8.75 5.57 3.09
N LEU A 151 7.84 4.79 2.54
CA LEU A 151 6.42 5.14 2.53
C LEU A 151 5.83 5.16 3.95
N VAL A 152 6.26 4.23 4.82
CA VAL A 152 5.90 4.27 6.25
C VAL A 152 6.48 5.51 6.92
N LEU A 153 7.75 5.83 6.67
CA LEU A 153 8.41 7.01 7.21
C LEU A 153 7.68 8.30 6.79
N ALA A 154 7.28 8.42 5.52
CA ALA A 154 6.55 9.58 5.02
C ALA A 154 5.21 9.78 5.77
N ASN A 155 4.49 8.68 6.06
CA ASN A 155 3.26 8.75 6.87
C ASN A 155 3.55 9.13 8.33
N ALA A 156 4.58 8.57 8.96
CA ALA A 156 4.97 8.96 10.31
C ALA A 156 5.38 10.45 10.40
N GLN A 157 6.09 10.97 9.39
CA GLN A 157 6.38 12.40 9.28
C GLN A 157 5.11 13.24 9.11
N MET A 158 4.09 12.72 8.42
CA MET A 158 2.79 13.38 8.30
C MET A 158 2.07 13.47 9.65
N VAL A 159 2.11 12.42 10.48
CA VAL A 159 1.56 12.46 11.86
C VAL A 159 2.13 13.66 12.62
N VAL A 160 3.46 13.79 12.64
CA VAL A 160 4.15 14.89 13.34
C VAL A 160 3.79 16.24 12.73
N ARG A 161 3.77 16.35 11.39
CA ARG A 161 3.39 17.59 10.69
C ARG A 161 1.98 18.05 11.05
N LYS A 162 1.08 17.13 11.37
CA LYS A 162 -0.31 17.40 11.77
C LYS A 162 -0.49 17.53 13.29
N GLY A 163 0.59 17.62 14.06
CA GLY A 163 0.55 17.81 15.51
C GLY A 163 0.38 16.54 16.34
N GLY A 164 0.41 15.36 15.71
CA GLY A 164 0.41 14.07 16.41
C GLY A 164 1.79 13.71 16.96
N GLU A 165 1.82 12.77 17.91
CA GLU A 165 3.05 12.24 18.49
C GLU A 165 3.38 10.86 17.92
N VAL A 166 4.67 10.59 17.69
CA VAL A 166 5.18 9.27 17.29
C VAL A 166 6.29 8.86 18.24
N ARG A 167 6.20 7.65 18.81
CA ARG A 167 7.23 7.09 19.69
C ARG A 167 7.67 5.72 19.23
N THR A 168 8.88 5.65 18.71
CA THR A 168 9.58 4.39 18.43
C THR A 168 10.19 3.81 19.71
N ARG A 169 10.67 2.56 19.66
CA ARG A 169 11.25 1.83 20.79
C ARG A 169 10.38 1.87 22.06
N THR A 170 9.06 1.97 21.87
CA THR A 170 8.08 2.11 22.94
C THR A 170 7.02 1.03 22.78
N ARG A 171 7.21 -0.08 23.49
CA ARG A 171 6.28 -1.22 23.44
C ARG A 171 5.08 -0.96 24.34
N ALA A 172 3.89 -0.92 23.76
CA ALA A 172 2.65 -1.01 24.52
C ALA A 172 2.57 -2.40 25.18
N ILE A 173 2.41 -2.43 26.51
CA ILE A 173 2.41 -3.69 27.30
C ILE A 173 1.01 -4.20 27.61
N SER A 174 0.03 -3.30 27.72
CA SER A 174 -1.38 -3.63 27.93
C SER A 174 -2.25 -2.43 27.57
N ALA A 175 -3.52 -2.69 27.22
CA ALA A 175 -4.56 -1.67 27.09
C ALA A 175 -5.83 -2.22 27.76
N LYS A 176 -6.44 -1.43 28.64
CA LYS A 176 -7.67 -1.80 29.36
C LYS A 176 -8.66 -0.66 29.24
N ARG A 177 -9.94 -0.98 29.08
CA ARG A 177 -11.00 0.01 29.25
C ARG A 177 -11.09 0.34 30.73
N GLY A 178 -10.92 1.61 31.08
CA GLY A 178 -11.23 2.13 32.41
C GLY A 178 -12.62 2.75 32.43
N GLU A 179 -13.21 2.87 33.61
CA GLU A 179 -14.30 3.81 33.82
C GLU A 179 -13.72 5.22 33.74
N TRP A 180 -14.25 6.05 32.83
CA TRP A 180 -13.94 7.47 32.87
C TRP A 180 -14.65 8.05 34.10
N PRO A 181 -13.95 8.76 35.00
CA PRO A 181 -14.66 9.58 35.97
C PRO A 181 -15.45 10.60 35.16
N VAL A 182 -16.77 10.40 35.10
CA VAL A 182 -17.70 11.46 34.72
C VAL A 182 -17.45 12.53 35.76
N GLY A 183 -16.83 13.64 35.35
CA GLY A 183 -16.49 14.72 36.26
C GLY A 183 -17.77 15.16 36.98
N GLY A 184 -17.91 14.75 38.24
CA GLY A 184 -18.89 15.30 39.15
C GLY A 184 -18.54 16.76 39.32
N GLY A 185 -19.28 17.62 38.63
CA GLY A 185 -19.21 19.06 38.85
C GLY A 185 -19.60 19.35 40.29
N SER A 186 -18.61 19.66 41.12
CA SER A 186 -18.83 20.36 42.38
C SER A 186 -19.05 21.85 42.07
N GLY A 187 -20.25 22.35 42.32
CA GLY A 187 -20.59 23.78 42.35
C GLY A 187 -22.07 23.96 42.68
N ARG A 188 -22.42 23.98 43.98
CA ARG A 188 -22.97 25.17 44.67
C ARG A 188 -23.97 25.96 43.80
N TYR A 189 -25.26 25.74 44.00
CA TYR A 189 -26.15 26.55 44.84
C TYR A 189 -27.20 25.64 45.48
#